data_AF-A0A1X1Q8E5-F1
#
_entry.id   AF-A0A1X1Q8E5-F1
#
_cell.length_a   1.000
_cell.length_b   1.000
_cell.length_c   1.000
_cell.angle_alpha   90.00
_cell.angle_beta   90.00
_cell.angle_gamma   90.00
#
_symmetry.space_group_name_H-M   'P 1'
#
loop_
_entity.id
_entity.type
_entity.pdbx_description
1 polymer ?
#
loop_
_entity_poly.entity_id
_entity_poly.type
_entity_poly.pdbx_seq_one_letter_code
_entity_poly.pdbx_strand_id
1 'polypeptide(L)'
;MEDKIYSVAVSCRGVNGWVEYDTEAKTVKVFLDDAKAVADAEKFLSEKHVIKVPHESLLDFTEETFDPLADVRSFQTVLTRLWENTEVHVDWSRPVEYVKAHPTLD
;
A
#
# COMPACT_ATOMS: atom_id res chain seq x y z
N MET A 1 -5.09 -7.60 -21.38
CA MET A 1 -5.93 -7.82 -20.18
C MET A 1 -5.20 -7.06 -19.09
N GLU A 2 -5.82 -6.03 -18.52
CA GLU A 2 -5.28 -5.43 -17.30
C GLU A 2 -5.20 -6.52 -16.23
N ASP A 3 -4.06 -6.61 -15.55
CA ASP A 3 -3.96 -7.47 -14.39
C ASP A 3 -4.96 -6.97 -13.34
N LYS A 4 -5.88 -7.85 -12.96
CA LYS A 4 -6.94 -7.55 -12.01
C LYS A 4 -6.40 -7.23 -10.62
N ILE A 5 -5.17 -7.68 -10.35
CA ILE A 5 -4.47 -7.51 -9.08
C ILE A 5 -3.30 -6.56 -9.29
N TYR A 6 -3.35 -5.41 -8.61
CA TYR A 6 -2.15 -4.61 -8.38
C TYR A 6 -1.41 -5.18 -7.18
N SER A 7 -0.08 -5.35 -7.27
CA SER A 7 0.70 -5.79 -6.12
C SER A 7 2.04 -5.06 -5.99
N VAL A 8 2.49 -4.87 -4.76
CA VAL A 8 3.74 -4.18 -4.45
C VAL A 8 4.42 -4.85 -3.24
N ALA A 9 5.74 -4.90 -3.26
CA ALA A 9 6.52 -5.37 -2.13
C ALA A 9 6.41 -4.38 -0.95
N VAL A 10 6.39 -4.92 0.26
CA VAL A 10 6.47 -4.15 1.50
C VAL A 10 7.46 -4.80 2.45
N SER A 11 7.85 -4.05 3.48
CA SER A 11 8.63 -4.58 4.59
C SER A 11 8.14 -4.00 5.92
N CYS A 12 8.24 -4.79 6.98
CA CYS A 12 7.94 -4.37 8.34
C CYS A 12 8.99 -4.98 9.27
N ARG A 13 9.71 -4.14 10.02
CA ARG A 13 10.73 -4.56 11.03
C ARG A 13 11.73 -5.62 10.54
N GLY A 14 12.14 -5.52 9.26
CA GLY A 14 13.12 -6.42 8.64
C GLY A 14 12.54 -7.67 7.97
N VAL A 15 11.23 -7.90 8.07
CA VAL A 15 10.51 -8.97 7.36
C VAL A 15 9.95 -8.42 6.05
N ASN A 16 10.11 -9.16 4.96
CA ASN A 16 9.56 -8.79 3.66
C ASN A 16 8.17 -9.43 3.46
N GLY A 17 7.32 -8.71 2.74
CA GLY A 17 5.98 -9.12 2.39
C GLY A 17 5.48 -8.42 1.14
N TRP A 18 4.19 -8.52 0.88
CA TRP A 18 3.57 -7.78 -0.22
C TRP A 18 2.14 -7.40 0.12
N VAL A 19 1.62 -6.44 -0.64
CA VAL A 19 0.22 -6.03 -0.62
C VAL A 19 -0.39 -6.34 -1.96
N GLU A 20 -1.63 -6.80 -1.96
CA GLU A 20 -2.43 -7.00 -3.16
C GLU A 20 -3.71 -6.17 -3.08
N TYR A 21 -3.99 -5.42 -4.14
CA TYR A 21 -5.25 -4.74 -4.37
C TYR A 21 -5.96 -5.38 -5.55
N ASP A 22 -7.10 -6.01 -5.27
CA ASP A 22 -8.01 -6.53 -6.29
C ASP A 22 -8.89 -5.40 -6.81
N THR A 23 -8.62 -4.99 -8.05
CA THR A 23 -9.30 -3.86 -8.70
C THR A 23 -10.74 -4.18 -9.08
N GLU A 24 -11.12 -5.46 -9.21
CA GLU A 24 -12.45 -5.92 -9.55
C GLU A 24 -13.29 -6.13 -8.28
N ALA A 25 -12.74 -6.85 -7.30
CA ALA A 25 -13.41 -7.09 -6.02
C ALA A 25 -13.38 -5.86 -5.10
N LYS A 26 -12.51 -4.89 -5.38
CA LYS A 26 -12.29 -3.69 -4.57
C LYS A 26 -11.88 -4.07 -3.14
N THR A 27 -10.94 -5.01 -3.02
CA THR A 27 -10.44 -5.51 -1.73
C THR A 27 -8.92 -5.44 -1.66
N VAL A 28 -8.39 -5.25 -0.46
CA VAL A 28 -6.95 -5.30 -0.18
C VAL A 28 -6.62 -6.52 0.68
N LYS A 29 -5.45 -7.11 0.45
CA LYS A 29 -4.84 -8.13 1.31
C LYS A 29 -3.38 -7.81 1.58
N VAL A 30 -2.94 -8.02 2.80
CA VAL A 30 -1.55 -7.80 3.21
C VAL A 30 -0.93 -9.12 3.65
N PHE A 31 0.23 -9.44 3.10
CA PHE A 31 0.96 -10.68 3.36
C PHE A 31 2.26 -10.34 4.08
N LEU A 32 2.22 -10.41 5.41
CA LEU A 32 3.34 -10.21 6.34
C LEU A 32 3.22 -11.21 7.50
N ASP A 33 4.33 -11.50 8.16
CA ASP A 33 4.37 -12.43 9.30
C ASP A 33 3.82 -11.80 10.60
N ASP A 34 3.89 -10.46 10.71
CA ASP A 34 3.32 -9.74 11.85
C ASP A 34 1.82 -9.50 11.66
N ALA A 35 0.99 -10.30 12.34
CA ALA A 35 -0.47 -10.21 12.27
C ALA A 35 -1.03 -8.83 12.69
N LYS A 36 -0.36 -8.10 13.59
CA LYS A 36 -0.76 -6.74 13.95
C LYS A 36 -0.47 -5.78 12.79
N ALA A 37 0.71 -5.89 12.18
CA ALA A 37 1.06 -5.08 11.02
C ALA A 37 0.13 -5.36 9.83
N VAL A 38 -0.26 -6.62 9.60
CA VAL A 38 -1.28 -6.99 8.59
C VAL A 38 -2.60 -6.27 8.88
N ALA A 39 -3.14 -6.41 10.10
CA ALA A 39 -4.42 -5.81 10.46
C ALA A 39 -4.41 -4.27 10.38
N ASP A 40 -3.33 -3.64 10.85
CA ASP A 40 -3.19 -2.19 10.81
C ASP A 40 -3.07 -1.67 9.36
N ALA A 41 -2.31 -2.38 8.51
CA ALA A 41 -2.15 -2.04 7.09
C ALA A 41 -3.43 -2.25 6.28
N GLU A 42 -4.12 -3.39 6.46
CA GLU A 42 -5.40 -3.67 5.78
C GLU A 42 -6.47 -2.65 6.18
N LYS A 43 -6.56 -2.33 7.48
CA LYS A 43 -7.46 -1.29 7.96
C LYS A 43 -7.14 0.06 7.33
N PHE A 44 -5.87 0.48 7.37
CA PHE A 44 -5.43 1.73 6.77
C PHE A 44 -5.79 1.78 5.28
N LEU A 45 -5.50 0.73 4.52
CA LEU A 45 -5.75 0.66 3.08
C LEU A 45 -7.24 0.44 2.71
N SER A 46 -8.12 0.31 3.69
CA SER A 46 -9.57 0.21 3.50
C SER A 46 -10.33 1.49 3.88
N GLU A 47 -9.64 2.47 4.47
CA GLU A 47 -10.22 3.73 4.94
C GLU A 47 -9.88 4.89 3.99
N LYS A 48 -10.73 5.92 3.95
CA LYS A 48 -10.46 7.12 3.16
C LYS A 48 -9.44 8.02 3.85
N HIS A 49 -8.54 8.62 3.08
CA HIS A 49 -7.48 9.47 3.59
C HIS A 49 -7.55 10.86 2.98
N VAL A 50 -7.35 11.88 3.81
CA VAL A 50 -7.10 13.25 3.34
C VAL A 50 -5.60 13.43 3.18
N ILE A 51 -5.15 13.67 1.95
CA ILE A 51 -3.73 13.82 1.62
C ILE A 51 -3.52 15.20 1.00
N LYS A 52 -2.46 15.88 1.44
CA LYS A 52 -2.00 17.13 0.83
C LYS A 52 -1.23 16.84 -0.45
N VAL A 53 -1.84 17.17 -1.59
CA VAL A 53 -1.27 16.96 -2.92
C VAL A 53 -0.50 18.22 -3.33
N PRO A 54 0.79 18.13 -3.65
CA PRO A 54 1.57 19.27 -4.12
C PRO A 54 1.25 19.63 -5.58
N HIS A 55 1.33 20.93 -5.90
CA HIS A 55 1.17 21.45 -7.26
C HIS A 55 2.43 22.19 -7.73
N GLU A 56 2.30 23.48 -8.09
CA GLU A 56 3.35 24.22 -8.82
C GLU A 56 4.46 24.76 -7.91
N SER A 57 4.18 24.96 -6.62
CA SER A 57 5.14 25.53 -5.66
C SER A 57 5.33 24.69 -4.41
N LEU A 58 6.45 24.92 -3.70
CA LEU A 58 6.79 24.22 -2.45
C LEU A 58 5.79 24.42 -1.30
N LEU A 59 4.90 25.42 -1.41
CA LEU A 59 3.87 25.74 -0.41
C LEU A 59 2.45 25.57 -0.97
N ASP A 60 2.32 25.11 -2.21
CA ASP A 60 1.04 24.98 -2.91
C ASP A 60 0.55 23.53 -2.78
N PHE A 61 -0.36 23.33 -1.83
CA PHE A 61 -0.98 22.04 -1.56
C PHE A 61 -2.49 22.19 -1.46
N THR A 62 -3.21 21.21 -2.00
CA THR A 62 -4.64 21.04 -1.75
C THR A 62 -4.89 19.77 -0.96
N GLU A 63 -5.84 19.84 -0.02
CA GLU A 63 -6.33 18.65 0.66
C GLU A 63 -7.31 17.93 -0.26
N GLU A 64 -6.95 16.70 -0.63
CA GLU A 64 -7.77 15.81 -1.45
C GLU A 64 -8.11 14.56 -0.67
N THR A 65 -9.35 14.09 -0.81
CA THR A 65 -9.79 12.83 -0.19
C THR A 65 -9.59 11.69 -1.18
N PHE A 66 -8.80 10.70 -0.79
CA PHE A 66 -8.56 9.48 -1.55
C PHE A 66 -9.30 8.31 -0.92
N ASP A 67 -10.05 7.58 -1.73
CA ASP A 67 -10.54 6.25 -1.43
C ASP A 67 -9.56 5.24 -2.03
N PRO A 68 -8.75 4.52 -1.22
CA PRO A 68 -7.71 3.65 -1.73
C PRO A 68 -8.27 2.58 -2.67
N LEU A 69 -9.49 2.13 -2.42
CA LEU A 69 -10.10 1.03 -3.16
C LEU A 69 -10.85 1.51 -4.40
N ALA A 70 -10.94 2.81 -4.68
CA ALA A 70 -11.61 3.33 -5.88
C ALA A 70 -10.90 2.92 -7.18
N ASP A 71 -9.58 3.08 -7.24
CA ASP A 71 -8.73 2.76 -8.39
C ASP A 71 -7.25 2.64 -8.00
N VAL A 72 -6.42 2.13 -8.93
CA VAL A 72 -4.99 1.89 -8.68
C VAL A 72 -4.23 3.18 -8.36
N ARG A 73 -4.59 4.33 -8.95
CA ARG A 73 -3.91 5.60 -8.69
C ARG A 73 -4.19 6.08 -7.27
N SER A 74 -5.44 5.97 -6.84
CA SER A 74 -5.85 6.28 -5.47
C SER A 74 -5.15 5.35 -4.47
N PHE A 75 -5.11 4.04 -4.77
CA PHE A 75 -4.37 3.06 -3.97
C PHE A 75 -2.90 3.40 -3.83
N GLN A 76 -2.22 3.69 -4.94
CA GLN A 76 -0.81 4.09 -4.98
C GLN A 76 -0.54 5.37 -4.20
N THR A 77 -1.45 6.35 -4.27
CA THR A 77 -1.32 7.61 -3.54
C THR A 77 -1.36 7.36 -2.04
N VAL A 78 -2.31 6.56 -1.57
CA VAL A 78 -2.44 6.20 -0.15
C VAL A 78 -1.27 5.35 0.33
N LEU A 79 -0.74 4.44 -0.49
CA LEU A 79 0.45 3.64 -0.17
C LEU A 79 1.66 4.51 0.25
N THR A 80 1.77 5.73 -0.28
CA THR A 80 2.86 6.65 0.10
C THR A 80 2.79 7.15 1.56
N ARG A 81 1.68 6.89 2.26
CA ARG A 81 1.44 7.27 3.66
C ARG A 81 1.31 6.06 4.59
N LEU A 82 1.35 4.83 4.06
CA LEU A 82 1.14 3.60 4.82
C LEU A 82 2.02 3.52 6.10
N TRP A 83 3.29 3.91 5.97
CA TRP A 83 4.27 3.82 7.04
C TRP A 83 3.99 4.75 8.23
N GLU A 84 3.24 5.83 8.05
CA GLU A 84 3.05 6.87 9.08
C GLU A 84 2.39 6.32 10.36
N ASN A 85 1.54 5.29 10.23
CA ASN A 85 0.78 4.74 11.35
C ASN A 85 0.89 3.20 11.51
N THR A 86 1.57 2.52 10.57
CA THR A 86 1.59 1.04 10.54
C THR A 86 2.98 0.43 10.66
N GLU A 87 4.05 1.22 10.56
CA GLU A 87 5.43 0.74 10.40
C GLU A 87 5.66 -0.14 9.15
N VAL A 88 4.65 -0.28 8.27
CA VAL A 88 4.78 -1.00 7.01
C VAL A 88 5.29 -0.05 5.93
N HIS A 89 6.48 -0.34 5.42
CA HIS A 89 7.14 0.45 4.38
C HIS A 89 6.94 -0.20 3.02
N VAL A 90 6.53 0.59 2.03
CA VAL A 90 6.51 0.13 0.63
C VAL A 90 7.93 0.06 0.09
N ASP A 91 8.27 -1.08 -0.50
CA ASP A 91 9.59 -1.33 -1.06
C ASP A 91 9.55 -1.23 -2.58
N TRP A 92 9.79 -0.01 -3.07
CA TRP A 92 9.83 0.29 -4.50
C TRP A 92 11.05 -0.30 -5.23
N SER A 93 12.04 -0.81 -4.49
CA SER A 93 13.30 -1.31 -5.04
C SER A 93 13.28 -2.82 -5.29
N ARG A 94 12.41 -3.56 -4.60
CA ARG A 94 12.28 -5.01 -4.72
C ARG A 94 11.12 -5.40 -5.64
N PRO A 95 11.36 -6.19 -6.69
CA PRO A 95 10.28 -6.75 -7.51
C PRO A 95 9.34 -7.60 -6.66
N VAL A 96 8.04 -7.32 -6.68
CA VAL A 96 7.05 -8.05 -5.88
C VAL A 96 7.02 -9.55 -6.21
N GLU A 97 7.20 -9.92 -7.47
CA GLU A 97 7.28 -11.32 -7.90
C GLU A 97 8.46 -12.07 -7.28
N TYR A 98 9.60 -11.38 -7.07
CA TYR A 98 10.75 -11.98 -6.38
C TYR A 98 10.42 -12.25 -4.90
N VAL A 99 9.73 -11.31 -4.23
CA VAL A 99 9.32 -11.45 -2.83
C VAL A 99 8.29 -12.58 -2.68
N LYS A 100 7.30 -12.67 -3.57
CA LYS A 100 6.32 -13.77 -3.58
C LYS A 100 6.96 -15.15 -3.77
N ALA A 101 8.01 -15.22 -4.60
CA ALA A 101 8.76 -16.46 -4.83
C ALA A 101 9.71 -16.82 -3.67
N HIS A 102 10.09 -15.85 -2.84
CA HIS A 102 11.02 -16.01 -1.72
C HIS A 102 10.51 -15.31 -0.45
N PRO A 103 9.33 -15.73 0.07
CA PRO A 103 8.77 -15.11 1.27
C PRO A 103 9.71 -15.37 2.45
N THR A 104 9.98 -14.33 3.24
CA THR A 104 10.64 -14.46 4.56
C THR A 104 9.59 -14.57 5.66
N LEU A 105 8.46 -15.21 5.37
CA LEU A 105 7.38 -15.48 6.33
C LEU A 105 7.83 -16.72 7.11
N ASP A 106 8.16 -16.59 8.39
CA ASP A 106 8.59 -17.70 9.26
C ASP A 106 7.40 -18.46 9.88
#